data_AF-A0A9E1V9Q6-F1
#
_entry.id   AF-A0A9E1V9Q6-F1
#
_cell.length_a   1.000
_cell.length_b   1.000
_cell.length_c   1.000
_cell.angle_alpha   90.00
_cell.angle_beta   90.00
_cell.angle_gamma   90.00
#
_symmetry.space_group_name_H-M   'P 1'
#
loop_
_entity.id
_entity.type
_entity.pdbx_description
1 polymer ?
#
loop_
_entity_poly.entity_id
_entity_poly.type
_entity_poly.pdbx_seq_one_letter_code
_entity_poly.pdbx_strand_id
1 'polypeptide(L)'
;MDNQEMNTLLARIADSLERLAPPPPEANDLNSADAFVWHADFNRFEPVHSVNRLDLSLLKGIEQQCETLLENTRQFANGLPANNALLWGARGAGKSSLVKSVHGEINQAQAGALALVEIHREDIPTLPALLAMIKAAKRRTIVFCDDLSFDGEDAS
;
A
#
# COMPACT_ATOMS: atom_id res chain seq x y z
N MET A 1 -23.21 -48.10 -7.30
CA MET A 1 -21.91 -47.46 -7.61
C MET A 1 -20.92 -47.98 -6.61
N ASP A 2 -19.83 -48.56 -7.12
CA ASP A 2 -18.72 -48.98 -6.28
C ASP A 2 -18.01 -47.76 -5.69
N ASN A 3 -17.54 -47.84 -4.45
CA ASN A 3 -16.90 -46.72 -3.77
C ASN A 3 -15.61 -46.29 -4.50
N GLN A 4 -15.00 -47.24 -5.22
CA GLN A 4 -13.82 -47.03 -6.06
C GLN A 4 -14.12 -46.23 -7.34
N GLU A 5 -15.28 -46.46 -7.97
CA GLU A 5 -15.75 -45.65 -9.10
C GLU A 5 -16.09 -44.21 -8.67
N MET A 6 -16.72 -44.06 -7.51
CA MET A 6 -17.03 -42.75 -6.93
C MET A 6 -15.74 -41.94 -6.67
N ASN A 7 -14.74 -42.55 -6.03
CA ASN A 7 -13.46 -41.89 -5.75
C ASN A 7 -12.71 -41.50 -7.03
N THR A 8 -12.80 -42.33 -8.08
CA THR A 8 -12.18 -42.03 -9.38
C THR A 8 -12.86 -40.83 -10.05
N LEU A 9 -14.20 -40.76 -9.99
CA LEU A 9 -14.96 -39.62 -10.50
C LEU A 9 -14.67 -38.34 -9.71
N LEU A 10 -14.62 -38.43 -8.39
CA LEU A 10 -14.28 -37.29 -7.51
C LEU A 10 -12.86 -36.77 -7.79
N ALA A 11 -11.88 -37.66 -7.97
CA ALA A 11 -10.51 -37.26 -8.34
C ALA A 11 -10.47 -36.54 -9.69
N ARG A 12 -11.15 -37.06 -10.72
CA ARG A 12 -11.19 -36.40 -12.04
C ARG A 12 -11.85 -35.02 -11.99
N ILE A 13 -12.85 -34.84 -11.13
CA ILE A 13 -13.48 -33.53 -10.89
C ILE A 13 -12.49 -32.60 -10.18
N ALA A 14 -11.83 -33.07 -9.11
CA ALA A 14 -10.82 -32.29 -8.39
C ALA A 14 -9.68 -31.85 -9.32
N ASP A 15 -9.10 -32.76 -10.11
CA ASP A 15 -8.03 -32.45 -11.07
C ASP A 15 -8.46 -31.45 -12.16
N SER A 16 -9.75 -31.46 -12.52
CA SER A 16 -10.30 -30.51 -13.49
C SER A 16 -10.56 -29.15 -12.86
N LEU A 17 -11.00 -29.13 -11.59
CA LEU A 17 -11.17 -27.90 -10.82
C LEU A 17 -9.83 -27.27 -10.48
N GLU A 18 -8.80 -28.03 -10.12
CA GLU A 18 -7.45 -27.51 -9.84
C GLU A 18 -6.81 -26.88 -11.08
N ARG A 19 -7.03 -27.45 -12.28
CA ARG A 19 -6.57 -26.83 -13.54
C ARG A 19 -7.29 -25.53 -13.89
N LEU A 20 -8.50 -25.34 -13.37
CA LEU A 20 -9.30 -24.13 -13.58
C LEU A 20 -9.16 -23.13 -12.43
N ALA A 21 -8.66 -23.57 -11.27
CA ALA A 21 -8.47 -22.73 -10.11
C ALA A 21 -7.28 -21.80 -10.37
N PRO A 22 -7.45 -20.48 -10.17
CA PRO A 22 -6.30 -19.58 -10.14
C PRO A 22 -5.36 -20.02 -9.00
N PRO A 23 -4.05 -19.69 -9.09
CA PRO A 23 -3.11 -19.92 -8.00
C PRO A 23 -3.70 -19.41 -6.68
N PRO A 24 -3.47 -20.10 -5.55
CA PRO A 24 -3.90 -19.61 -4.25
C PRO A 24 -3.41 -18.16 -4.11
N PRO A 25 -4.27 -17.22 -3.69
CA PRO A 25 -3.90 -15.81 -3.63
C PRO A 25 -2.63 -15.68 -2.79
N GLU A 26 -1.65 -14.95 -3.32
CA GLU A 26 -0.41 -14.68 -2.59
C GLU A 26 -0.78 -14.10 -1.23
N ALA A 27 -0.16 -14.63 -0.17
CA ALA A 27 -0.41 -14.17 1.18
C ALA A 27 -0.18 -12.66 1.24
N ASN A 28 -1.03 -11.94 1.96
CA ASN A 28 -0.91 -10.50 2.25
C ASN A 28 0.32 -10.21 3.14
N ASP A 29 1.52 -10.48 2.63
CA ASP A 29 2.78 -10.28 3.29
C ASP A 29 3.30 -8.87 3.03
N LEU A 30 3.02 -7.99 3.97
CA LEU A 30 3.55 -6.63 4.03
C LEU A 30 5.08 -6.57 4.17
N ASN A 31 5.79 -7.70 4.31
CA ASN A 31 7.25 -7.77 4.33
C ASN A 31 7.86 -8.13 2.97
N SER A 32 7.04 -8.49 1.98
CA SER A 32 7.52 -8.92 0.65
C SER A 32 8.10 -7.78 -0.21
N ALA A 33 7.73 -6.53 0.09
CA ALA A 33 8.22 -5.33 -0.59
C ALA A 33 8.18 -4.11 0.34
N ASP A 34 8.74 -2.99 -0.11
CA ASP A 34 8.73 -1.72 0.62
C ASP A 34 7.52 -0.84 0.29
N ALA A 35 6.92 -1.05 -0.87
CA ALA A 35 5.77 -0.30 -1.35
C ALA A 35 4.75 -1.23 -1.98
N PHE A 36 3.49 -0.85 -1.90
CA PHE A 36 2.35 -1.65 -2.34
C PHE A 36 1.24 -0.76 -2.90
N VAL A 37 0.43 -1.33 -3.78
CA VAL A 37 -0.89 -0.79 -4.15
C VAL A 37 -1.96 -1.65 -3.49
N TRP A 38 -2.93 -1.00 -2.85
CA TRP A 38 -4.10 -1.67 -2.29
C TRP A 38 -5.11 -1.98 -3.40
N HIS A 39 -5.52 -3.24 -3.50
CA HIS A 39 -6.61 -3.67 -4.38
C HIS A 39 -7.80 -4.14 -3.54
N ALA A 40 -8.83 -3.30 -3.47
CA ALA A 40 -10.04 -3.57 -2.69
C ALA A 40 -10.78 -4.85 -3.11
N ASP A 41 -10.91 -5.09 -4.43
CA ASP A 41 -11.66 -6.22 -4.99
C ASP A 41 -11.23 -7.59 -4.44
N PHE A 42 -9.92 -7.72 -4.16
CA PHE A 42 -9.31 -8.97 -3.71
C PHE A 42 -8.77 -8.88 -2.29
N ASN A 43 -8.96 -7.73 -1.62
CA ASN A 43 -8.36 -7.41 -0.34
C ASN A 43 -6.85 -7.73 -0.30
N ARG A 44 -6.08 -7.25 -1.29
CA ARG A 44 -4.67 -7.61 -1.43
C ARG A 44 -3.72 -6.42 -1.51
N PHE A 45 -2.48 -6.65 -1.06
CA PHE A 45 -1.34 -5.77 -1.32
C PHE A 45 -0.61 -6.24 -2.57
N GLU A 46 -0.63 -5.45 -3.64
CA GLU A 46 0.23 -5.72 -4.81
C GLU A 46 1.61 -5.05 -4.58
N PRO A 47 2.71 -5.81 -4.55
CA PRO A 47 4.04 -5.26 -4.31
C PRO A 47 4.52 -4.40 -5.49
N VAL A 48 5.06 -3.22 -5.17
CA VAL A 48 5.69 -2.31 -6.13
C VAL A 48 7.21 -2.43 -5.99
N HIS A 49 7.83 -3.17 -6.91
CA HIS A 49 9.28 -3.43 -6.87
C HIS A 49 10.13 -2.21 -7.26
N SER A 50 9.57 -1.28 -8.06
CA SER A 50 10.28 -0.07 -8.49
C SER A 50 9.43 1.16 -8.22
N VAL A 51 9.64 1.77 -7.05
CA VAL A 51 9.02 3.05 -6.71
C VAL A 51 9.77 4.18 -7.41
N ASN A 52 9.05 5.02 -8.14
CA ASN A 52 9.63 6.24 -8.72
C ASN A 52 9.92 7.26 -7.61
N ARG A 53 11.12 7.18 -7.05
CA ARG A 53 11.63 8.06 -5.98
C ARG A 53 12.46 9.17 -6.61
N LEU A 54 12.28 10.39 -6.13
CA LEU A 54 13.19 11.50 -6.43
C LEU A 54 14.13 11.67 -5.25
N ASP A 55 15.34 12.16 -5.51
CA ASP A 55 16.20 12.65 -4.43
C ASP A 55 15.54 13.91 -3.84
N LEU A 56 15.41 13.97 -2.51
CA LEU A 56 14.82 15.10 -1.80
C LEU A 56 15.53 16.42 -2.14
N SER A 57 16.82 16.38 -2.46
CA SER A 57 17.59 17.56 -2.88
C SER A 57 17.15 18.15 -4.22
N LEU A 58 16.42 17.40 -5.05
CA LEU A 58 15.86 17.87 -6.33
C LEU A 58 14.55 18.64 -6.14
N LEU A 59 13.90 18.51 -4.97
CA LEU A 59 12.66 19.20 -4.65
C LEU A 59 12.97 20.63 -4.17
N LYS A 60 13.13 21.56 -5.14
CA LYS A 60 13.45 22.96 -4.87
C LYS A 60 12.23 23.80 -4.54
N GLY A 61 12.38 24.72 -3.57
CA GLY A 61 11.36 25.68 -3.16
C GLY A 61 10.30 25.14 -2.21
N ILE A 62 10.46 23.89 -1.74
CA ILE A 62 9.59 23.24 -0.74
C ILE A 62 10.40 22.60 0.38
N GLU A 63 11.61 23.09 0.63
CA GLU A 63 12.58 22.52 1.56
C GLU A 63 12.00 22.39 2.98
N GLN A 64 11.29 23.41 3.45
CA GLN A 64 10.65 23.42 4.77
C GLN A 64 9.56 22.34 4.88
N GLN A 65 8.75 22.15 3.84
CA GLN A 65 7.70 21.13 3.80
C GLN A 65 8.32 19.74 3.74
N CYS A 66 9.41 19.58 2.99
CA CYS A 66 10.18 18.33 2.94
C CYS A 66 10.72 17.96 4.31
N GLU A 67 11.39 18.88 4.99
CA GLU A 67 11.97 18.65 6.31
C GLU A 67 10.88 18.33 7.35
N THR A 68 9.77 19.06 7.34
CA THR A 68 8.64 18.83 8.24
C THR A 68 8.06 17.43 8.05
N LEU A 69 7.81 17.02 6.80
CA LEU A 69 7.26 15.69 6.51
C LEU A 69 8.27 14.58 6.84
N LEU A 70 9.54 14.80 6.52
CA LEU A 70 10.62 13.83 6.78
C LEU A 70 10.78 13.59 8.28
N GLU A 71 10.79 14.63 9.10
CA GLU A 71 10.93 14.50 10.55
C GLU A 71 9.71 13.83 11.19
N ASN A 72 8.49 14.21 10.78
CA ASN A 72 7.27 13.53 11.21
C ASN A 72 7.29 12.02 10.86
N THR A 73 7.73 11.70 9.65
CA THR A 73 7.79 10.31 9.16
C THR A 73 8.91 9.52 9.86
N ARG A 74 10.03 10.15 10.18
CA ARG A 74 11.12 9.57 10.98
C ARG A 74 10.65 9.23 12.38
N GLN A 75 9.92 10.14 13.04
CA GLN A 75 9.32 9.88 14.34
C GLN A 75 8.37 8.68 14.27
N PHE A 76 7.48 8.67 13.27
CA PHE A 76 6.59 7.53 13.03
C PHE A 76 7.36 6.23 12.90
N ALA A 77 8.38 6.18 12.04
CA ALA A 77 9.23 5.01 11.80
C ALA A 77 9.93 4.49 13.06
N ASN A 78 10.25 5.38 14.00
CA ASN A 78 10.85 5.05 15.29
C ASN A 78 9.83 4.68 16.37
N GLY A 79 8.52 4.78 16.09
CA GLY A 79 7.46 4.50 17.07
C GLY A 79 7.15 5.65 18.00
N LEU A 80 7.62 6.84 17.65
CA LEU A 80 7.30 8.07 18.34
C LEU A 80 5.97 8.63 17.80
N PRO A 81 5.31 9.54 18.53
CA PRO A 81 4.13 10.23 18.04
C PRO A 81 4.39 10.91 16.69
N ALA A 82 3.44 10.79 15.78
CA ALA A 82 3.48 11.42 14.47
C ALA A 82 2.06 11.81 14.04
N ASN A 83 1.97 12.80 13.16
CA ASN A 83 0.71 13.32 12.66
C ASN A 83 0.37 12.73 11.28
N ASN A 84 -0.92 12.67 11.00
CA ASN A 84 -1.39 12.53 9.62
C ASN A 84 -1.04 13.81 8.84
N ALA A 85 -0.59 13.65 7.59
CA ALA A 85 -0.21 14.76 6.73
C ALA A 85 -1.22 14.93 5.59
N LEU A 86 -1.63 16.18 5.34
CA LEU A 86 -2.40 16.58 4.16
C LEU A 86 -1.50 17.42 3.26
N LEU A 87 -1.17 16.90 2.08
CA LEU A 87 -0.45 17.65 1.06
C LEU A 87 -1.44 18.23 0.05
N TRP A 88 -1.39 19.54 -0.17
CA TRP A 88 -2.28 20.25 -1.08
C TRP A 88 -1.50 21.23 -1.96
N GLY A 89 -2.09 21.64 -3.08
CA GLY A 89 -1.45 22.48 -4.09
C GLY A 89 -1.74 22.00 -5.51
N ALA A 90 -1.22 22.73 -6.51
CA ALA A 90 -1.50 22.50 -7.92
C ALA A 90 -1.14 21.07 -8.39
N ARG A 91 -1.81 20.61 -9.47
CA ARG A 91 -1.45 19.36 -10.15
C ARG A 91 -0.02 19.46 -10.68
N GLY A 92 0.78 18.43 -10.46
CA GLY A 92 2.19 18.42 -10.84
C GLY A 92 3.15 19.13 -9.88
N ALA A 93 2.70 19.63 -8.73
CA ALA A 93 3.57 20.25 -7.71
C ALA A 93 4.44 19.24 -6.92
N GLY A 94 4.51 17.98 -7.32
CA GLY A 94 5.39 16.98 -6.70
C GLY A 94 4.91 16.38 -5.37
N LYS A 95 3.62 16.48 -5.01
CA LYS A 95 3.08 15.95 -3.74
C LYS A 95 3.31 14.44 -3.58
N SER A 96 2.91 13.64 -4.58
CA SER A 96 3.13 12.19 -4.65
C SER A 96 4.62 11.85 -4.59
N SER A 97 5.43 12.59 -5.35
CA SER A 97 6.88 12.42 -5.39
C SER A 97 7.51 12.69 -4.02
N LEU A 98 7.07 13.71 -3.30
CA LEU A 98 7.57 14.03 -1.97
C LEU A 98 7.31 12.88 -0.99
N VAL A 99 6.09 12.32 -0.95
CA VAL A 99 5.77 11.18 -0.08
C VAL A 99 6.63 9.97 -0.40
N LYS A 100 6.76 9.62 -1.69
CA LYS A 100 7.58 8.49 -2.16
C LYS A 100 9.08 8.69 -1.85
N SER A 101 9.56 9.93 -1.93
CA SER A 101 10.95 10.28 -1.65
C SER A 101 11.25 10.23 -0.15
N VAL A 102 10.37 10.78 0.70
CA VAL A 102 10.50 10.69 2.17
C VAL A 102 10.46 9.24 2.65
N HIS A 103 9.54 8.42 2.13
CA HIS A 103 9.51 6.98 2.41
C HIS A 103 10.83 6.30 2.04
N GLY A 104 11.35 6.61 0.85
CA GLY A 104 12.63 6.10 0.38
C GLY A 104 13.80 6.48 1.28
N GLU A 105 13.88 7.75 1.70
CA GLU A 105 14.91 8.27 2.60
C GLU A 105 14.96 7.50 3.93
N ILE A 106 13.79 7.26 4.53
CA ILE A 106 13.71 6.51 5.79
C ILE A 106 14.14 5.05 5.61
N ASN A 107 13.71 4.39 4.54
CA ASN A 107 14.10 2.99 4.29
C ASN A 107 15.57 2.85 3.89
N GLN A 108 16.20 3.88 3.32
CA GLN A 108 17.65 3.90 3.09
C GLN A 108 18.41 3.98 4.42
N ALA A 109 17.94 4.79 5.36
CA ALA A 109 18.54 4.89 6.70
C ALA A 109 18.30 3.63 7.56
N GLN A 110 17.13 2.99 7.40
CA GLN A 110 16.75 1.78 8.11
C GLN A 110 15.91 0.86 7.21
N ALA A 111 16.57 -0.15 6.62
CA ALA A 111 15.92 -1.09 5.71
C ALA A 111 14.69 -1.76 6.36
N GLY A 112 13.57 -1.74 5.64
CA GLY A 112 12.32 -2.35 6.10
C GLY A 112 11.55 -1.57 7.17
N ALA A 113 12.01 -0.39 7.59
CA ALA A 113 11.38 0.38 8.67
C ALA A 113 9.92 0.75 8.38
N LEU A 114 9.62 1.14 7.15
CA LEU A 114 8.29 1.54 6.72
C LEU A 114 7.84 0.77 5.47
N ALA A 115 6.57 0.38 5.47
CA ALA A 115 5.85 0.05 4.23
C ALA A 115 5.11 1.30 3.73
N LEU A 116 5.04 1.47 2.41
CA LEU A 116 4.18 2.45 1.77
C LEU A 116 3.03 1.72 1.08
N VAL A 117 1.78 2.03 1.41
CA VAL A 117 0.60 1.47 0.75
C VAL A 117 -0.15 2.60 0.06
N GLU A 118 -0.21 2.57 -1.25
CA GLU A 118 -1.01 3.48 -2.06
C GLU A 118 -2.45 2.93 -2.12
N ILE A 119 -3.43 3.79 -1.84
CA ILE A 119 -4.85 3.50 -1.96
C ILE A 119 -5.46 4.47 -2.99
N HIS A 120 -6.22 3.93 -3.93
CA HIS A 120 -6.97 4.73 -4.88
C HIS A 120 -8.18 5.39 -4.20
N ARG A 121 -8.66 6.52 -4.74
CA ARG A 121 -9.76 7.30 -4.12
C ARG A 121 -11.04 6.46 -4.02
N GLU A 122 -11.35 5.73 -5.09
CA GLU A 122 -12.48 4.83 -5.19
C GLU A 122 -12.48 3.74 -4.12
N ASP A 123 -11.29 3.38 -3.62
CA ASP A 123 -11.11 2.32 -2.64
C ASP A 123 -11.11 2.83 -1.19
N ILE A 124 -11.17 4.15 -0.95
CA ILE A 124 -11.24 4.75 0.39
C ILE A 124 -12.32 4.11 1.30
N PRO A 125 -13.54 3.77 0.82
CA PRO A 125 -14.52 3.07 1.65
C PRO A 125 -14.02 1.74 2.24
N THR A 126 -13.00 1.13 1.64
CA THR A 126 -12.37 -0.12 2.11
C THR A 126 -11.20 0.08 3.08
N LEU A 127 -10.87 1.34 3.41
CA LEU A 127 -9.82 1.69 4.36
C LEU A 127 -9.92 0.93 5.71
N PRO A 128 -11.11 0.69 6.32
CA PRO A 128 -11.20 -0.10 7.54
C PRO A 128 -10.65 -1.53 7.40
N ALA A 129 -10.88 -2.18 6.25
CA ALA A 129 -10.37 -3.52 5.97
C ALA A 129 -8.85 -3.49 5.80
N LEU A 130 -8.34 -2.53 5.02
CA LEU A 130 -6.91 -2.28 4.84
C LEU A 130 -6.19 -2.08 6.20
N LEU A 131 -6.74 -1.23 7.07
CA LEU A 131 -6.17 -0.95 8.39
C LEU A 131 -6.16 -2.18 9.30
N ALA A 132 -7.19 -3.03 9.22
CA ALA A 132 -7.23 -4.29 9.97
C ALA A 132 -6.08 -5.24 9.56
N MET A 133 -5.79 -5.32 8.26
CA MET A 133 -4.66 -6.12 7.73
C MET A 133 -3.30 -5.54 8.12
N ILE A 134 -3.13 -4.21 8.01
CA ILE A 134 -1.90 -3.53 8.46
C ILE A 134 -1.65 -3.80 9.94
N LYS A 135 -2.69 -3.72 10.78
CA LYS A 135 -2.58 -3.98 12.22
C LYS A 135 -2.08 -5.40 12.53
N ALA A 136 -2.46 -6.39 11.72
CA ALA A 136 -2.01 -7.77 11.89
C ALA A 136 -0.53 -7.96 11.53
N ALA A 137 -0.01 -7.21 10.54
CA ALA A 137 1.35 -7.35 10.04
C ALA A 137 2.43 -6.77 10.96
N LYS A 138 2.07 -5.90 11.93
CA LYS A 138 3.00 -5.24 12.88
C LYS A 138 4.14 -4.42 12.24
N ARG A 139 4.12 -4.22 10.93
CA ARG A 139 5.01 -3.29 10.21
C ARG A 139 4.38 -1.90 10.22
N ARG A 140 5.19 -0.87 10.46
CA ARG A 140 4.73 0.52 10.37
C ARG A 140 4.45 0.85 8.92
N THR A 141 3.27 1.38 8.64
CA THR A 141 2.80 1.57 7.27
C THR A 141 2.29 3.00 7.09
N ILE A 142 2.79 3.66 6.06
CA ILE A 142 2.21 4.90 5.54
C ILE A 142 1.12 4.49 4.55
N VAL A 143 -0.12 4.88 4.81
CA VAL A 143 -1.19 4.79 3.82
C VAL A 143 -1.26 6.12 3.08
N PHE A 144 -1.12 6.09 1.76
CA PHE A 144 -1.04 7.26 0.91
C PHE A 144 -2.19 7.25 -0.12
N CYS A 145 -2.87 8.38 -0.26
CA CYS A 145 -3.93 8.61 -1.24
C CYS A 145 -3.61 9.87 -2.04
N ASP A 146 -3.39 9.76 -3.36
CA ASP A 146 -2.85 10.86 -4.19
C ASP A 146 -3.93 11.86 -4.65
N ASP A 147 -5.15 11.39 -4.95
CA ASP A 147 -6.16 12.20 -5.63
C ASP A 147 -7.43 12.43 -4.80
N LEU A 148 -7.27 13.16 -3.70
CA LEU A 148 -8.39 13.75 -2.96
C LEU A 148 -8.77 15.09 -3.61
N SER A 149 -9.47 15.06 -4.74
CA SER A 149 -10.13 16.25 -5.28
C SER A 149 -11.47 16.47 -4.59
N PHE A 150 -11.61 17.58 -3.86
CA PHE A 150 -12.91 18.01 -3.36
C PHE A 150 -13.61 18.77 -4.50
N ASP A 151 -14.21 18.04 -5.44
CA ASP A 151 -15.19 18.64 -6.33
C ASP A 151 -16.44 18.96 -5.50
N GLY A 152 -16.94 20.19 -5.61
CA GLY A 152 -17.97 20.76 -4.74
C GLY A 152 -19.36 20.12 -4.80
N GLU A 153 -19.48 18.89 -5.31
CA GLU A 153 -20.74 18.13 -5.40
C GLU A 153 -20.81 16.94 -4.44
N ASP A 154 -19.75 16.61 -3.67
CA ASP A 154 -19.77 15.50 -2.69
C ASP A 154 -20.37 15.88 -1.32
N ALA A 155 -21.35 16.79 -1.30
CA ALA A 155 -22.21 17.04 -0.15
C ALA A 155 -23.67 16.78 -0.55
N SER A 156 -24.10 15.52 -0.46
CA SER A 156 -25.51 15.12 -0.39
C SER A 156 -25.69 13.90 0.50
#